data_AF-A0A3B9BVD8-F1
#
_entry.id   AF-A0A3B9BVD8-F1
#
_cell.length_a   1.000
_cell.length_b   1.000
_cell.length_c   1.000
_cell.angle_alpha   90.00
_cell.angle_beta   90.00
_cell.angle_gamma   90.00
#
_symmetry.space_group_name_H-M   'P 1'
#
loop_
_entity.id
_entity.type
_entity.pdbx_description
1 polymer ?
#
loop_
_entity_poly.entity_id
_entity_poly.type
_entity_poly.pdbx_seq_one_letter_code
_entity_poly.pdbx_strand_id
1 'polypeptide(L)'
;MLGMPEFINKRRSKLLPRTFSNTFTTSLVVIIGLVVASAATAQLASKQAIANFQMADANSDGSLSQAEFTAFINLNAASKIRQSLRVQKLGLYKRAFAHLDANSDGLVSAAELQNATSG
;
A
#
# COMPACT_ATOMS: atom_id res chain seq x y z
N MET A 1 5.23 -46.78 -63.18
CA MET A 1 3.83 -46.44 -62.86
C MET A 1 3.72 -46.30 -61.35
N LEU A 2 2.84 -45.38 -60.91
CA LEU A 2 2.48 -45.04 -59.52
C LEU A 2 3.55 -44.21 -58.78
N GLY A 3 3.29 -43.00 -58.29
CA GLY A 3 2.08 -42.21 -58.18
C GLY A 3 2.45 -40.91 -57.45
N MET A 4 1.73 -39.83 -57.78
CA MET A 4 2.00 -38.42 -57.49
C MET A 4 2.08 -38.04 -55.99
N PRO A 5 2.63 -36.84 -55.66
CA PRO A 5 2.95 -36.41 -54.30
C PRO A 5 1.79 -35.67 -53.61
N GLU A 6 1.72 -35.74 -52.27
CA GLU A 6 0.81 -34.91 -51.48
C GLU A 6 1.59 -34.03 -50.48
N PHE A 7 1.41 -32.72 -50.64
CA PHE A 7 1.75 -31.67 -49.70
C PHE A 7 0.86 -31.78 -48.45
N ILE A 8 1.31 -31.29 -47.29
CA ILE A 8 0.58 -30.34 -46.41
C ILE A 8 1.36 -30.18 -45.08
N ASN A 9 2.07 -29.06 -44.99
CA ASN A 9 1.98 -28.04 -43.94
C ASN A 9 1.94 -28.48 -42.46
N LYS A 10 3.03 -28.20 -41.72
CA LYS A 10 2.89 -27.57 -40.40
C LYS A 10 4.04 -26.63 -40.06
N ARG A 11 3.76 -25.33 -40.24
CA ARG A 11 4.50 -24.17 -39.72
C ARG A 11 5.03 -24.39 -38.30
N ARG A 12 6.32 -24.12 -38.05
CA ARG A 12 6.92 -23.37 -36.91
C ARG A 12 8.39 -23.13 -37.27
N SER A 13 9.03 -21.98 -37.22
CA SER A 13 8.67 -20.61 -36.84
C SER A 13 9.90 -19.79 -37.25
N LYS A 14 9.72 -18.90 -38.24
CA LYS A 14 10.76 -17.98 -38.70
C LYS A 14 10.93 -16.84 -37.68
N LEU A 15 12.19 -16.48 -37.46
CA LEU A 15 12.71 -15.10 -37.39
C LEU A 15 12.66 -14.30 -36.08
N LEU A 16 13.89 -13.94 -35.70
CA LEU A 16 14.42 -12.64 -35.23
C LEU A 16 14.52 -12.39 -33.71
N PRO A 17 15.66 -11.82 -33.25
CA PRO A 17 15.91 -11.50 -31.85
C PRO A 17 15.06 -10.31 -31.41
N ARG A 18 14.60 -10.35 -30.16
CA ARG A 18 13.84 -9.24 -29.56
C ARG A 18 14.77 -8.37 -28.74
N THR A 19 15.43 -7.42 -29.41
CA THR A 19 15.74 -6.14 -28.76
C THR A 19 14.52 -5.23 -28.97
N PHE A 20 13.77 -4.89 -27.92
CA PHE A 20 12.92 -3.71 -27.94
C PHE A 20 12.66 -3.24 -26.50
N SER A 21 13.27 -2.11 -26.17
CA SER A 21 12.89 -1.18 -25.11
C SER A 21 11.42 -0.78 -25.24
N ASN A 22 10.69 -0.61 -24.13
CA ASN A 22 9.89 0.60 -23.84
C ASN A 22 8.86 0.43 -22.70
N THR A 23 8.78 1.51 -21.91
CA THR A 23 7.56 2.21 -21.41
C THR A 23 6.74 1.65 -20.24
N PHE A 24 6.74 2.43 -19.15
CA PHE A 24 5.59 2.79 -18.30
C PHE A 24 4.22 2.53 -18.95
N THR A 25 3.34 1.77 -18.30
CA THR A 25 1.92 2.15 -18.01
C THR A 25 1.10 0.99 -17.42
N THR A 26 0.46 1.28 -16.28
CA THR A 26 -0.88 0.84 -15.82
C THR A 26 -1.23 -0.64 -15.79
N SER A 27 -1.49 -1.17 -14.59
CA SER A 27 -2.83 -1.64 -14.18
C SER A 27 -2.81 -2.24 -12.79
N LEU A 28 -3.58 -1.65 -11.88
CA LEU A 28 -4.50 -2.40 -11.03
C LEU A 28 -5.56 -1.42 -10.53
N VAL A 29 -6.61 -1.27 -11.33
CA VAL A 29 -7.89 -0.74 -10.88
C VAL A 29 -8.50 -1.82 -9.98
N VAL A 30 -8.60 -1.56 -8.68
CA VAL A 30 -9.48 -2.30 -7.79
C VAL A 30 -10.51 -1.34 -7.23
N ILE A 31 -11.72 -1.53 -7.75
CA ILE A 31 -12.96 -0.85 -7.36
C ILE A 31 -13.29 -1.24 -5.93
N ILE A 32 -13.34 -0.28 -5.01
CA ILE A 32 -14.06 -0.43 -3.74
C ILE A 32 -15.19 0.58 -3.73
N GLY A 33 -16.36 0.13 -4.19
CA GLY A 33 -17.61 0.82 -3.95
C GLY A 33 -18.13 0.48 -2.56
N LEU A 34 -17.97 1.39 -1.59
CA LEU A 34 -19.04 1.70 -0.64
C LEU A 34 -18.78 3.06 0.04
N VAL A 35 -19.81 3.89 -0.01
CA VAL A 35 -20.00 5.14 0.73
C VAL A 35 -19.27 6.36 0.15
N VAL A 36 -19.95 7.00 -0.79
CA VAL A 36 -19.87 8.46 -0.95
C VAL A 36 -20.33 9.10 0.38
N ALA A 37 -19.40 9.27 1.31
CA ALA A 37 -19.51 10.25 2.37
C ALA A 37 -18.29 11.17 2.24
N SER A 38 -18.28 11.92 1.13
CA SER A 38 -17.28 12.92 0.76
C SER A 38 -15.83 12.45 0.76
N ALA A 39 -15.27 12.25 -0.43
CA ALA A 39 -13.81 12.17 -0.62
C ALA A 39 -13.08 13.32 0.13
N ALA A 40 -13.74 14.46 0.35
CA ALA A 40 -13.26 15.55 1.20
C ALA A 40 -13.02 15.18 2.68
N THR A 41 -13.89 14.38 3.33
CA THR A 41 -13.65 13.98 4.73
C THR A 41 -12.60 12.88 4.87
N ALA A 42 -12.52 11.96 3.90
CA ALA A 42 -11.42 10.99 3.85
C ALA A 42 -10.08 11.68 3.59
N GLN A 43 -10.05 12.67 2.69
CA GLN A 43 -8.88 13.53 2.43
C GLN A 43 -8.51 14.41 3.62
N LEU A 44 -9.50 14.89 4.39
CA LEU A 44 -9.22 15.67 5.60
C LEU A 44 -8.68 14.78 6.72
N ALA A 45 -9.25 13.58 6.90
CA ALA A 45 -8.74 12.59 7.85
C ALA A 45 -7.32 12.14 7.49
N SER A 46 -7.01 11.97 6.19
CA SER A 46 -5.65 11.66 5.74
C SER A 46 -4.69 12.84 5.95
N LYS A 47 -5.10 14.08 5.68
CA LYS A 47 -4.28 15.28 5.98
C LYS A 47 -3.99 15.42 7.47
N GLN A 48 -4.99 15.20 8.32
CA GLN A 48 -4.82 15.27 9.77
C GLN A 48 -3.92 14.14 10.29
N ALA A 49 -4.05 12.93 9.75
CA ALA A 49 -3.16 11.82 10.06
C ALA A 49 -1.71 12.14 9.68
N ILE A 50 -1.46 12.75 8.51
CA ILE A 50 -0.12 13.18 8.09
C ILE A 50 0.44 14.25 9.04
N ALA A 51 -0.35 15.25 9.42
CA ALA A 51 0.08 16.27 10.37
C ALA A 51 0.39 15.65 11.75
N ASN A 52 -0.45 14.73 12.22
CA ASN A 52 -0.23 14.02 13.48
C ASN A 52 0.99 13.09 13.43
N PHE A 53 1.30 12.51 12.25
CA PHE A 53 2.53 11.73 12.03
C PHE A 53 3.75 12.63 12.21
N GLN A 54 3.80 13.75 11.52
CA GLN A 54 4.89 14.73 11.61
C GLN A 54 5.06 15.28 13.04
N MET A 55 3.96 15.43 13.78
CA MET A 55 4.02 15.90 15.16
C MET A 55 4.47 14.81 16.15
N ALA A 56 4.26 13.54 15.81
CA ALA A 56 4.68 12.40 16.63
C ALA A 56 6.12 11.98 16.37
N ASP A 57 6.61 12.15 15.13
CA ASP A 57 7.99 11.93 14.70
C ASP A 57 8.92 13.02 15.27
N ALA A 58 9.30 12.84 16.54
CA ALA A 58 9.98 13.86 17.32
C ALA A 58 11.44 14.02 16.91
N ASN A 59 12.06 12.94 16.46
CA ASN A 59 13.42 12.95 15.91
C ASN A 59 13.47 13.29 14.41
N SER A 60 12.31 13.37 13.74
CA SER A 60 12.18 13.71 12.31
C SER A 60 12.95 12.77 11.39
N ASP A 61 12.99 11.48 11.75
CA ASP A 61 13.65 10.45 10.95
C ASP A 61 12.76 9.85 9.85
N GLY A 62 11.50 10.28 9.78
CA GLY A 62 10.52 9.82 8.80
C GLY A 62 9.85 8.49 9.16
N SER A 63 10.09 7.99 10.37
CA SER A 63 9.53 6.77 10.93
C SER A 63 9.04 7.03 12.37
N LEU A 64 8.26 6.10 12.91
CA LEU A 64 7.79 6.18 14.28
C LEU A 64 8.38 5.03 15.09
N SER A 65 9.17 5.35 16.11
CA SER A 65 9.48 4.39 17.17
C SER A 65 8.22 3.97 17.94
N GLN A 66 8.31 2.94 18.75
CA GLN A 66 7.16 2.47 19.55
C GLN A 66 6.56 3.57 20.46
N ALA A 67 7.40 4.45 21.02
CA ALA A 67 6.97 5.56 21.84
C ALA A 67 6.23 6.62 21.02
N GLU A 68 6.81 7.00 19.88
CA GLU A 68 6.24 7.98 18.94
C GLU A 68 4.95 7.47 18.29
N PHE A 69 4.90 6.17 17.96
CA PHE A 69 3.70 5.53 17.47
C PHE A 69 2.54 5.59 18.48
N THR A 70 2.84 5.45 19.77
CA THR A 70 1.83 5.61 20.82
C THR A 70 1.28 7.04 20.84
N ALA A 71 2.15 8.04 20.70
CA ALA A 71 1.74 9.44 20.57
C ALA A 71 0.90 9.66 19.31
N PHE A 72 1.32 9.15 18.16
CA PHE A 72 0.60 9.20 16.90
C PHE A 72 -0.83 8.63 17.01
N ILE A 73 -1.00 7.46 17.62
CA ILE A 73 -2.32 6.85 17.83
C ILE A 73 -3.19 7.75 18.73
N ASN A 74 -2.62 8.32 19.79
CA ASN A 74 -3.35 9.21 20.69
C ASN A 74 -3.79 10.51 20.00
N LEU A 75 -2.92 11.11 19.18
CA LEU A 75 -3.23 12.30 18.38
C LEU A 75 -4.32 12.01 17.35
N ASN A 76 -4.22 10.90 16.64
CA ASN A 76 -5.25 10.47 15.69
C ASN A 76 -6.58 10.15 16.36
N ALA A 77 -6.56 9.55 17.56
CA ALA A 77 -7.75 9.31 18.35
C ALA A 77 -8.41 10.64 18.77
N ALA A 78 -7.62 11.64 19.19
CA ALA A 78 -8.11 12.99 19.48
C ALA A 78 -8.72 13.67 18.24
N SER A 79 -8.16 13.44 17.06
CA SER A 79 -8.71 13.85 15.77
C SER A 79 -9.91 13.01 15.28
N LYS A 80 -10.43 12.10 16.12
CA LYS A 80 -11.58 11.21 15.82
C LYS A 80 -11.36 10.26 14.64
N ILE A 81 -10.11 9.90 14.36
CA ILE A 81 -9.79 8.88 13.37
C ILE A 81 -10.18 7.51 13.94
N ARG A 82 -11.17 6.87 13.29
CA ARG A 82 -11.86 5.68 13.83
C ARG A 82 -10.93 4.52 14.18
N GLN A 83 -9.92 4.25 13.36
CA GLN A 83 -8.98 3.15 13.60
C GLN A 83 -8.14 3.41 14.85
N SER A 84 -7.57 4.60 14.98
CA SER A 84 -6.77 4.99 16.14
C SER A 84 -7.59 5.06 17.43
N LEU A 85 -8.86 5.51 17.37
CA LEU A 85 -9.80 5.42 18.48
C LEU A 85 -9.98 3.98 18.97
N ARG A 86 -10.08 3.01 18.05
CA ARG A 86 -10.23 1.60 18.40
C ARG A 86 -8.95 1.04 19.03
N VAL A 87 -7.78 1.38 18.47
CA VAL A 87 -6.48 0.96 19.02
C VAL A 87 -6.29 1.50 20.44
N GLN A 88 -6.58 2.79 20.65
CA GLN A 88 -6.51 3.44 21.96
C GLN A 88 -7.49 2.77 22.96
N LYS A 89 -8.77 2.65 22.61
CA LYS A 89 -9.80 2.09 23.51
C LYS A 89 -9.50 0.64 23.92
N LEU A 90 -8.93 -0.15 23.01
CA LEU A 90 -8.63 -1.56 23.26
C LEU A 90 -7.22 -1.78 23.81
N GLY A 91 -6.43 -0.71 24.00
CA GLY A 91 -5.04 -0.81 24.47
C GLY A 91 -4.13 -1.58 23.50
N LEU A 92 -4.45 -1.62 22.21
CA LEU A 92 -3.79 -2.49 21.22
C LEU A 92 -2.52 -1.89 20.62
N TYR A 93 -1.90 -0.90 21.25
CA TYR A 93 -0.74 -0.18 20.71
C TYR A 93 0.36 -1.10 20.20
N LYS A 94 0.81 -2.05 21.04
CA LYS A 94 1.87 -3.00 20.68
C LYS A 94 1.47 -3.91 19.52
N ARG A 95 0.21 -4.36 19.49
CA ARG A 95 -0.31 -5.24 18.43
C ARG A 95 -0.44 -4.49 17.11
N ALA A 96 -0.91 -3.24 17.14
CA ALA A 96 -0.99 -2.39 15.97
C ALA A 96 0.41 -2.06 15.44
N PHE A 97 1.34 -1.72 16.33
CA PHE A 97 2.74 -1.49 15.98
C PHE A 97 3.36 -2.70 15.27
N ALA A 98 3.31 -3.88 15.91
CA ALA A 98 3.89 -5.10 15.34
C ALA A 98 3.19 -5.59 14.06
N HIS A 99 1.96 -5.14 13.81
CA HIS A 99 1.28 -5.44 12.55
C HIS A 99 1.74 -4.53 11.40
N LEU A 100 2.21 -3.33 11.73
CA LEU A 100 2.66 -2.32 10.77
C LEU A 100 4.16 -2.46 10.47
N ASP A 101 4.97 -2.78 11.49
CA ASP A 101 6.41 -3.05 11.40
C ASP A 101 6.65 -4.38 10.65
N ALA A 102 6.52 -4.31 9.32
CA ALA A 102 6.51 -5.48 8.44
C ALA A 102 7.92 -6.01 8.19
N ASN A 103 8.92 -5.12 8.22
CA ASN A 103 10.32 -5.47 8.11
C ASN A 103 10.97 -5.84 9.46
N SER A 104 10.25 -5.67 10.58
CA SER A 104 10.71 -5.97 11.95
C SER A 104 11.96 -5.20 12.36
N ASP A 105 12.09 -3.95 11.90
CA ASP A 105 13.20 -3.07 12.26
C ASP A 105 12.96 -2.28 13.56
N GLY A 106 11.76 -2.43 14.16
CA GLY A 106 11.39 -1.75 15.39
C GLY A 106 10.96 -0.30 15.18
N LEU A 107 10.71 0.10 13.93
CA LEU A 107 10.16 1.37 13.52
C LEU A 107 8.92 1.14 12.63
N VAL A 108 8.10 2.16 12.47
CA VAL A 108 6.99 2.16 11.51
C VAL A 108 7.14 3.33 10.58
N SER A 109 7.52 3.06 9.34
CA SER A 109 7.68 4.07 8.30
C SER A 109 6.33 4.53 7.72
N ALA A 110 6.33 5.70 7.07
CA ALA A 110 5.15 6.18 6.35
C ALA A 110 4.69 5.20 5.25
N ALA A 111 5.63 4.50 4.61
CA ALA A 111 5.34 3.51 3.58
C ALA A 111 4.60 2.28 4.16
N GLU A 112 4.99 1.83 5.35
CA GLU A 112 4.34 0.70 6.02
C GLU A 112 2.93 1.03 6.49
N LEU A 113 2.70 2.26 6.97
CA LEU A 113 1.35 2.76 7.28
C LEU A 113 0.44 2.78 6.05
N GLN A 114 0.98 3.22 4.90
CA GLN A 114 0.26 3.24 3.63
C GLN A 114 -0.10 1.82 3.17
N ASN A 115 0.85 0.89 3.27
CA ASN A 115 0.67 -0.50 2.88
C ASN A 115 -0.41 -1.19 3.72
N ALA A 116 -0.45 -0.93 5.03
CA ALA A 116 -1.46 -1.51 5.92
C ALA A 116 -2.90 -1.01 5.69
N THR A 117 -3.06 0.11 4.97
CA THR A 117 -4.39 0.63 4.59
C THR A 117 -4.81 0.14 3.19
N SER A 118 -3.88 -0.48 2.45
CA SER A 118 -4.04 -0.89 1.05
C SER A 118 -4.20 -2.40 0.86
N GLY A 119 -4.08 -3.19 1.92
CA GLY A 119 -4.38 -4.63 1.98
C GLY A 119 -5.74 -4.92 2.62
#